data_AF-A0A351YEZ7-F1
#
_entry.id   AF-A0A351YEZ7-F1
#
_cell.length_a   1.000
_cell.length_b   1.000
_cell.length_c   1.000
_cell.angle_alpha   90.00
_cell.angle_beta   90.00
_cell.angle_gamma   90.00
#
_symmetry.space_group_name_H-M   'P 1'
#
loop_
_entity.id
_entity.type
_entity.pdbx_description
1 polymer ?
#
loop_
_entity_poly.entity_id
_entity_poly.type
_entity_poly.pdbx_seq_one_letter_code
_entity_poly.pdbx_strand_id
1 'polypeptide(L)' 'MEDLTMFETIVIAIVEGLTEFLPVSSTGHMIIAQNVLGVESTEFVKAFTFIIQFGAI' A
#
# COMPACT_ATOMS: atom_id res chain seq x y z
N MET A 1 -11.76 -8.69 -11.81
CA MET A 1 -11.64 -7.36 -11.18
C MET A 1 -10.20 -6.97 -11.37
N GLU A 2 -9.90 -5.83 -11.98
CA GLU A 2 -8.52 -5.32 -11.93
C GLU A 2 -8.18 -5.09 -10.45
N ASP A 3 -7.11 -5.72 -9.96
CA ASP A 3 -6.81 -5.71 -8.51
C ASP A 3 -6.49 -4.31 -7.97
N LEU A 4 -5.87 -3.44 -8.79
CA LEU A 4 -5.56 -2.05 -8.46
C LEU A 4 -5.69 -1.16 -9.71
N THR A 5 -6.35 -0.03 -9.56
CA THR A 5 -6.29 1.08 -10.51
C THR A 5 -4.97 1.84 -10.37
N MET A 6 -4.61 2.61 -11.40
CA MET A 6 -3.42 3.48 -11.35
C MET A 6 -3.50 4.49 -10.17
N PHE A 7 -4.68 5.01 -9.87
CA PHE A 7 -4.87 5.93 -8.76
C PHE A 7 -4.60 5.27 -7.41
N GLU A 8 -5.18 4.08 -7.17
CA GLU A 8 -4.95 3.31 -5.93
C GLU A 8 -3.48 2.92 -5.80
N THR A 9 -2.86 2.50 -6.89
CA THR A 9 -1.43 2.14 -6.95
C THR A 9 -0.55 3.31 -6.49
N ILE A 10 -0.79 4.52 -7.02
CA ILE A 10 -0.04 5.72 -6.65
C ILE A 10 -0.25 6.09 -5.19
N VAL A 11 -1.50 6.07 -4.71
CA VAL A 11 -1.80 6.42 -3.31
C VAL A 11 -1.14 5.44 -2.35
N ILE A 12 -1.28 4.13 -2.60
CA ILE A 12 -0.65 3.08 -1.79
C ILE A 12 0.88 3.23 -1.78
N ALA A 13 1.51 3.45 -2.93
CA ALA A 13 2.96 3.63 -3.01
C ALA A 13 3.45 4.87 -2.26
N ILE A 14 2.70 5.98 -2.30
CA ILE A 14 3.03 7.18 -1.52
C ILE A 14 2.88 6.92 -0.02
N VAL A 15 1.82 6.24 0.41
CA VAL A 15 1.61 5.91 1.83
C VAL A 15 2.77 5.06 2.35
N GLU A 16 3.13 3.99 1.66
CA GLU A 16 4.28 3.14 2.03
C GLU A 16 5.58 3.96 2.06
N GLY A 17 5.90 4.65 0.97
CA GLY A 17 7.14 5.41 0.86
C GLY A 17 7.27 6.55 1.86
N LEU A 18 6.17 7.13 2.36
CA LEU A 18 6.21 8.13 3.43
C LEU A 18 6.32 7.51 4.82
N THR A 19 5.61 6.41 5.06
CA THR A 19 5.44 5.86 6.42
C THR A 19 6.52 4.86 6.81
N GLU A 20 7.22 4.27 5.85
CA GLU A 20 8.30 3.31 6.13
C GLU A 20 9.51 3.96 6.84
N PHE A 21 9.81 5.22 6.53
CA PHE A 21 10.93 5.95 7.17
C PHE A 21 10.54 6.66 8.46
N LEU A 22 9.24 6.80 8.73
CA LEU A 22 8.72 7.48 9.91
C LEU A 22 8.39 6.45 11.00
N PRO A 23 8.61 6.76 12.29
CA PRO A 23 8.30 5.84 13.39
C PRO A 23 6.78 5.80 13.69
N VAL A 24 5.97 5.49 12.68
CA VAL A 24 4.49 5.56 12.70
C VAL A 24 3.79 4.27 12.23
N SER A 25 4.55 3.22 11.90
CA SER A 25 4.08 1.94 11.33
C SER A 25 3.44 2.07 9.94
N SER A 26 4.18 1.66 8.91
CA SER A 26 3.69 1.54 7.53
C SER A 26 2.55 0.55 7.37
N THR A 27 2.64 -0.62 8.03
CA THR A 27 1.60 -1.67 8.00
C THR A 27 0.23 -1.14 8.45
N GLY A 28 0.16 -0.36 9.53
CA GLY A 28 -1.10 0.20 10.02
C GLY A 28 -1.72 1.19 9.03
N HIS A 29 -0.90 2.08 8.47
CA HIS A 29 -1.35 3.05 7.48
C HIS A 29 -1.80 2.38 6.18
N MET A 30 -1.14 1.29 5.79
CA MET A 30 -1.51 0.50 4.62
C MET A 30 -2.88 -0.17 4.74
N ILE A 31 -3.19 -0.74 5.92
CA ILE A 31 -4.53 -1.29 6.19
C ILE A 31 -5.58 -0.19 6.09
N ILE A 32 -5.34 0.99 6.67
CA ILE A 32 -6.29 2.10 6.62
C ILE A 32 -6.47 2.60 5.18
N ALA A 33 -5.37 2.81 4.44
CA ALA A 33 -5.41 3.30 3.07
C ALA A 33 -6.19 2.37 2.14
N GLN A 34 -5.95 1.06 2.22
CA GLN A 34 -6.68 0.06 1.43
C GLN A 34 -8.17 0.05 1.75
N ASN A 35 -8.54 0.11 3.05
CA ASN A 35 -9.95 0.16 3.47
C ASN A 35 -10.66 1.43 2.98
N VAL A 36 -9.99 2.59 3.02
CA VAL A 36 -10.54 3.87 2.54
C VAL A 36 -10.73 3.86 1.03
N LEU A 37 -9.80 3.24 0.28
CA LEU A 37 -9.87 3.12 -1.17
C LEU A 37 -10.84 2.03 -1.63
N GLY A 38 -11.31 1.15 -0.74
CA GLY A 38 -12.15 0.01 -1.11
C GLY A 38 -11.36 -1.10 -1.83
N VAL A 39 -10.04 -1.14 -1.64
CA VAL A 39 -9.15 -2.14 -2.22
C VAL A 39 -9.26 -3.43 -1.42
N GLU A 40 -9.68 -4.51 -2.07
CA GLU A 40 -9.70 -5.84 -1.46
C GLU A 40 -8.28 -6.35 -1.21
N SER A 41 -8.03 -6.98 -0.06
CA SER A 41 -6.73 -7.58 0.27
C SER A 41 -6.53 -8.92 -0.46
N THR A 42 -6.51 -8.89 -1.79
CA THR A 42 -6.19 -10.05 -2.63
C THR A 42 -4.73 -10.46 -2.45
N GLU A 43 -4.37 -11.68 -2.86
CA GLU A 43 -2.97 -12.14 -2.81
C GLU A 43 -2.05 -11.25 -3.66
N PHE A 44 -2.56 -10.68 -4.76
CA PHE A 44 -1.84 -9.69 -5.55
C PHE A 44 -1.58 -8.41 -4.76
N VAL A 45 -2.61 -7.84 -4.11
CA VAL A 45 -2.46 -6.60 -3.33
C VAL A 45 -1.47 -6.79 -2.18
N LYS A 46 -1.54 -7.93 -1.47
CA LYS A 46 -0.56 -8.25 -0.41
C LYS A 46 0.86 -8.35 -0.96
N ALA A 47 1.05 -9.08 -2.06
CA ALA A 47 2.35 -9.20 -2.72
C ALA A 47 2.86 -7.82 -3.19
N PHE A 48 2.00 -7.01 -3.78
CA PHE A 48 2.31 -5.64 -4.22
C PHE A 48 2.79 -4.79 -3.05
N THR A 49 2.06 -4.74 -1.93
CA THR A 49 2.46 -3.97 -0.75
C THR A 49 3.82 -4.39 -0.19
N PHE A 50 4.13 -5.69 -0.22
CA PHE A 50 5.42 -6.20 0.22
C PHE A 50 6.55 -5.85 -0.76
N ILE A 51 6.26 -5.85 -2.07
CA ILE A 51 7.24 -5.51 -3.11
C ILE A 51 7.63 -4.03 -3.06
N ILE A 52 6.66 -3.12 -2.90
CA ILE A 52 6.94 -1.69 -2.90
C ILE A 52 7.73 -1.21 -1.68
N GLN A 53 7.70 -1.95 -0.57
CA GLN A 53 8.54 -1.69 0.60
C GLN A 53 10.04 -1.78 0.26
N PHE A 54 10.44 -2.67 -0.65
CA PHE A 54 11.82 -2.72 -1.15
C PHE A 54 12.19 -1.52 -2.04
N GLY A 55 11.21 -0.80 -2.59
CA GLY A 55 11.45 0.47 -3.28
C GLY A 55 11.54 1.66 -2.32
N ALA A 56 11.05 1.50 -1.08
CA ALA A 56 11.21 2.48 -0.02
C ALA A 56 12.58 2.33 0.67
N ILE A 57 13.10 1.12 0.88
CA ILE A 57 14.44 0.91 1.49
C ILE A 57 15.57 1.15 0.47
#